data_AF-A0A173ZLI3-F1
#
_entry.id   AF-A0A173ZLI3-F1
#
_cell.length_a   1.000
_cell.length_b   1.000
_cell.length_c   1.000
_cell.angle_alpha   90.00
_cell.angle_beta   90.00
_cell.angle_gamma   90.00
#
_symmetry.space_group_name_H-M   'P 1'
#
loop_
_entity.id
_entity.type
_entity.pdbx_description
1 polymer ?
#
loop_
_entity_poly.entity_id
_entity_poly.type
_entity_poly.pdbx_seq_one_letter_code
_entity_poly.pdbx_strand_id
1 'polypeptide(L)'
;MNKLNEILEYNKMFVENKEYEKYKTTKYPGKKLVILSCMDTRLMELLPKALNLKNGDAKIVKNAGATIMHPFGSIIRSIIKK
;
A
#
# COMPACT_ATOMS: atom_id res chain seq x y z
N MET A 1 1.42 -27.43 -7.81
CA MET A 1 1.66 -26.60 -6.61
C MET A 1 0.44 -25.70 -6.41
N ASN A 2 0.04 -25.36 -5.18
CA ASN A 2 -1.04 -24.38 -4.96
C ASN A 2 -0.44 -22.96 -4.97
N LYS A 3 -1.22 -21.95 -5.39
CA LYS A 3 -0.83 -20.52 -5.42
C LYS A 3 -0.21 -20.03 -4.11
N LEU A 4 -0.69 -20.53 -2.97
CA LEU A 4 -0.10 -20.19 -1.67
C LEU A 4 1.37 -20.61 -1.57
N ASN A 5 1.72 -21.80 -2.05
CA ASN A 5 3.08 -22.30 -1.99
C ASN A 5 4.02 -21.47 -2.88
N GLU A 6 3.55 -21.06 -4.07
CA GLU A 6 4.30 -20.17 -4.96
C GLU A 6 4.59 -18.81 -4.31
N ILE A 7 3.59 -18.22 -3.62
CA ILE A 7 3.76 -16.96 -2.88
C ILE A 7 4.76 -17.12 -1.74
N LEU A 8 4.69 -18.21 -0.98
CA LEU A 8 5.57 -18.47 0.15
C LEU A 8 7.02 -18.72 -0.31
N GLU A 9 7.21 -19.44 -1.41
CA GLU A 9 8.53 -19.69 -2.00
C GLU A 9 9.18 -18.40 -2.50
N TYR A 10 8.44 -17.57 -3.23
CA TYR A 10 8.91 -16.25 -3.64
C TYR A 10 9.23 -15.36 -2.43
N ASN A 11 8.38 -15.34 -1.40
CA ASN A 11 8.62 -14.56 -0.19
C ASN A 11 9.91 -14.99 0.53
N LYS A 12 10.18 -16.29 0.60
CA LYS A 12 11.42 -16.82 1.19
C LYS A 12 12.65 -16.27 0.46
N MET A 13 12.69 -16.38 -0.88
CA MET A 13 13.79 -15.86 -1.69
C MET A 13 13.94 -14.33 -1.54
N PHE A 14 12.83 -13.60 -1.55
CA PHE A 14 12.80 -12.14 -1.38
C PHE A 14 13.43 -11.67 -0.05
N VAL A 15 13.20 -12.42 1.03
CA VAL A 15 13.77 -12.14 2.35
C VAL A 15 15.24 -12.55 2.42
N GLU A 16 15.60 -13.74 1.95
CA GLU A 16 16.97 -14.25 1.94
C GLU A 16 17.92 -13.35 1.15
N ASN A 17 17.46 -12.86 0.00
CA ASN A 17 18.21 -11.93 -0.85
C ASN A 17 18.17 -10.47 -0.38
N LYS A 18 17.53 -10.18 0.76
CA LYS A 18 17.37 -8.82 1.32
C LYS A 18 16.76 -7.82 0.33
N GLU A 19 15.94 -8.29 -0.61
CA GLU A 19 15.33 -7.42 -1.62
C GLU A 19 14.35 -6.41 -1.01
N TYR A 20 13.92 -6.60 0.23
CA TYR A 20 13.10 -5.65 0.97
C TYR A 20 13.83 -4.34 1.31
N GLU A 21 15.16 -4.31 1.32
CA GLU A 21 15.93 -3.16 1.80
C GLU A 21 15.71 -1.89 0.97
N LYS A 22 15.54 -2.02 -0.35
CA LYS A 22 15.21 -0.90 -1.26
C LYS A 22 13.84 -0.26 -0.96
N TYR A 23 13.00 -0.93 -0.19
CA TYR A 23 11.68 -0.42 0.22
C TYR A 23 11.65 0.08 1.66
N LYS A 24 12.77 0.08 2.41
CA LYS A 24 12.79 0.65 3.77
C LYS A 24 12.41 2.13 3.72
N THR A 25 11.41 2.51 4.51
CA THR A 25 10.96 3.89 4.69
C THR A 25 10.47 4.09 6.12
N THR A 26 10.20 5.34 6.51
CA THR A 26 9.61 5.65 7.81
C THR A 26 8.10 5.41 7.81
N LYS A 27 7.52 5.27 9.01
CA LYS A 27 6.07 5.16 9.20
C LYS A 27 5.31 6.39 8.67
N TYR A 28 5.95 7.57 8.65
CA TYR A 28 5.29 8.83 8.33
C TYR A 28 5.51 9.22 6.85
N PRO A 29 4.46 9.65 6.14
CA PRO A 29 4.56 9.99 4.73
C PRO A 29 5.41 11.25 4.53
N GLY A 30 6.48 11.15 3.73
CA GLY A 30 7.43 12.25 3.50
C GLY A 30 6.78 13.50 2.89
N LYS A 31 5.77 13.32 2.02
CA LYS A 31 5.04 14.43 1.38
C LYS A 31 3.81 14.88 2.19
N LYS A 32 3.56 14.31 3.38
CA LYS A 32 2.37 14.59 4.22
C LYS A 32 1.03 14.39 3.47
N LEU A 33 0.99 13.40 2.57
CA LEU A 33 -0.18 13.09 1.74
C LEU A 33 -0.90 11.82 2.22
N VAL A 34 -2.23 11.84 2.16
CA VAL A 34 -3.11 10.67 2.32
C VAL A 34 -4.00 10.55 1.09
N ILE A 35 -4.09 9.35 0.51
CA ILE A 35 -4.88 9.08 -0.68
C ILE A 35 -5.87 7.95 -0.38
N LEU A 36 -7.15 8.18 -0.61
CA LEU A 36 -8.19 7.14 -0.61
C LEU A 36 -8.46 6.71 -2.06
N SER A 37 -8.29 5.43 -2.37
CA SER A 37 -8.39 4.88 -3.73
C SER A 37 -9.19 3.58 -3.78
N CYS A 38 -9.65 3.21 -4.97
CA CYS A 38 -10.25 1.90 -5.20
C CYS A 38 -9.22 0.78 -5.02
N MET A 39 -9.69 -0.42 -4.65
CA MET A 39 -8.90 -1.66 -4.60
C MET A 39 -8.76 -2.35 -5.97
N ASP A 40 -9.12 -1.67 -7.06
CA ASP A 40 -8.93 -2.16 -8.42
C ASP A 40 -7.46 -2.53 -8.68
N THR A 41 -7.22 -3.71 -9.24
CA THR A 41 -5.87 -4.27 -9.45
C THR A 41 -5.02 -3.40 -10.36
N ARG A 42 -5.63 -2.65 -11.28
CA ARG A 42 -4.94 -1.72 -12.20
C ARG A 42 -4.28 -0.57 -11.46
N LEU A 43 -4.80 -0.19 -10.29
CA LEU A 43 -4.31 0.95 -9.53
C LEU A 43 -3.10 0.63 -8.64
N MET A 44 -2.63 -0.62 -8.59
CA MET A 44 -1.50 -0.97 -7.74
C MET A 44 -0.22 -0.22 -8.12
N GLU A 45 0.14 -0.24 -9.41
CA GLU A 45 1.30 0.51 -9.92
C GLU A 45 0.93 1.83 -10.58
N LEU A 46 -0.24 1.89 -11.23
CA LEU A 46 -0.65 3.05 -12.02
C LEU A 46 -0.74 4.31 -11.16
N LEU A 47 -1.44 4.24 -10.03
CA LEU A 47 -1.70 5.40 -9.19
C LEU A 47 -0.41 6.03 -8.62
N PRO A 48 0.51 5.27 -7.97
CA PRO A 48 1.76 5.85 -7.49
C PRO A 48 2.61 6.44 -8.62
N LYS A 49 2.72 5.75 -9.76
CA LYS A 49 3.53 6.21 -10.90
C LYS A 49 2.95 7.48 -11.53
N ALA A 50 1.63 7.53 -11.76
CA ALA A 50 0.95 8.68 -12.36
C ALA A 50 1.05 9.96 -11.52
N LEU A 51 1.17 9.82 -10.20
CA LEU A 51 1.31 10.93 -9.26
C LEU A 51 2.76 11.23 -8.86
N ASN A 52 3.74 10.57 -9.51
CA ASN A 52 5.17 10.66 -9.17
C ASN A 52 5.42 10.43 -7.66
N LEU A 53 4.82 9.37 -7.13
CA LEU A 53 4.96 8.91 -5.76
C LEU A 53 5.86 7.68 -5.70
N LYS A 54 6.78 7.69 -4.74
CA LYS A 54 7.63 6.56 -4.37
C LYS A 54 7.24 6.03 -2.99
N ASN A 55 7.79 4.87 -2.62
CA ASN A 55 7.48 4.27 -1.34
C ASN A 55 7.78 5.23 -0.19
N GLY A 56 6.83 5.40 0.74
CA GLY A 56 6.95 6.36 1.83
C GLY A 56 6.54 7.80 1.55
N ASP A 57 6.22 8.18 0.30
CA ASP A 57 5.78 9.56 0.01
C ASP A 57 4.37 9.86 0.56
N ALA A 58 3.46 8.88 0.48
CA ALA A 58 2.06 9.03 0.81
C ALA A 58 1.50 7.78 1.51
N LYS A 59 0.49 8.00 2.37
CA LYS A 59 -0.31 6.91 2.93
C LYS A 59 -1.48 6.62 1.99
N ILE A 60 -1.50 5.44 1.38
CA ILE A 60 -2.57 5.04 0.44
C ILE A 60 -3.52 4.08 1.16
N VAL A 61 -4.78 4.49 1.32
CA VAL A 61 -5.88 3.69 1.87
C VAL A 61 -6.72 3.18 0.69
N LYS A 62 -7.01 1.88 0.66
CA LYS A 62 -7.75 1.25 -0.45
C LYS A 62 -9.00 0.52 0.05
N ASN A 63 -10.12 0.70 -0.64
CA ASN A 63 -11.34 -0.10 -0.47
C ASN A 63 -12.18 -0.15 -1.76
N ALA A 64 -13.25 -0.94 -1.77
CA ALA A 64 -14.17 -0.98 -2.89
C ALA A 64 -14.80 0.40 -3.12
N GLY A 65 -14.60 0.97 -4.31
CA GLY A 65 -15.20 2.24 -4.71
C GLY A 65 -14.59 3.51 -4.08
N ALA A 66 -13.49 3.41 -3.32
CA ALA A 66 -12.85 4.58 -2.68
C ALA A 66 -13.80 5.37 -1.75
N THR A 67 -14.71 4.68 -1.06
CA THR A 67 -15.82 5.33 -0.33
C THR A 67 -15.60 5.38 1.18
N ILE A 68 -16.26 6.34 1.84
CA ILE A 68 -16.38 6.40 3.30
C ILE A 68 -17.84 6.07 3.66
N MET A 69 -18.10 4.81 3.99
CA MET A 69 -19.46 4.36 4.32
C MET A 69 -19.86 4.67 5.77
N HIS A 70 -18.88 4.68 6.68
CA HIS A 70 -19.12 4.95 8.10
C HIS A 70 -18.18 6.06 8.57
N PRO A 71 -18.71 7.16 9.15
CA PRO A 71 -17.91 8.32 9.56
C PRO A 71 -16.89 7.99 10.66
N PHE A 72 -17.07 6.90 11.41
CA PHE A 72 -16.13 6.43 12.42
C PHE A 72 -15.56 5.04 12.10
N GLY A 73 -15.65 4.63 10.83
CA GLY A 73 -15.18 3.34 10.33
C GLY A 73 -13.66 3.22 10.24
N SER A 74 -13.22 2.05 9.78
CA SER A 74 -11.80 1.73 9.58
C SER A 74 -11.08 2.69 8.63
N ILE A 75 -11.76 3.16 7.58
CA ILE A 75 -11.21 4.10 6.60
C ILE A 75 -10.86 5.44 7.27
N ILE A 76 -11.80 6.05 7.98
CA ILE A 76 -11.55 7.30 8.71
C ILE A 76 -10.48 7.11 9.79
N ARG A 77 -10.52 5.99 10.53
CA ARG A 77 -9.46 5.66 11.50
C ARG A 77 -8.09 5.59 10.83
N SER A 78 -8.01 5.06 9.61
CA SER A 78 -6.77 4.96 8.84
C SER A 78 -6.32 6.33 8.33
N ILE A 79 -7.24 7.24 8.01
CA ILE A 79 -6.91 8.61 7.59
C ILE A 79 -6.40 9.44 8.78
N ILE A 80 -7.05 9.35 9.94
CA ILE A 80 -6.74 10.17 11.12
C ILE A 80 -5.52 9.66 11.89
N LYS A 81 -5.29 8.34 11.95
CA LYS A 81 -4.12 7.79 12.66
C LYS A 81 -2.81 8.17 11.97
N LYS A 82 -1.98 8.93 12.69
CA LYS A 82 -0.57 9.21 12.39
C LYS A 82 0.29 7.94 12.44
#